data_AF-R5P4K9-F1
#
_entry.id   AF-R5P4K9-F1
#
_cell.length_a   1.000
_cell.length_b   1.000
_cell.length_c   1.000
_cell.angle_alpha   90.00
_cell.angle_beta   90.00
_cell.angle_gamma   90.00
#
_symmetry.space_group_name_H-M   'P 1'
#
loop_
_entity.id
_entity.type
_entity.pdbx_description
1 polymer ?
#
loop_
_entity_poly.entity_id
_entity_poly.type
_entity_poly.pdbx_seq_one_letter_code
_entity_poly.pdbx_strand_id
1 'polypeptide(L)'
;MNPQTNLDAWDCLNQALFVSSHVSAKDAAAGETDWENVYPVSEDEIDTMEDLVNQAEQKADDPTDSNYRTRVNELRDVISYSRGKHRTWKWSLIFGAIISACIMWYYGMDNQDRANREAKDIALIESWQKQDTVISFAKLSTETEDVYFTRYVSANKFKENKLRQLKQFYEYNNSQAVRYKQSADTASTADRKKSRLEYAEQYKKKAVDNKANFDKVAKMKFDELKDLALEEKKNTVDNIQGSATKLYAFMVYLIILIPLYIISGYPYGYMIYRHRRQHGIMHKLRQIGFAIASFFFGTGLLMNLLPDDIVKYTYSNGRTETREEVNPSNLFIVAIKIGLMIAGVVIFCFVSVLIMTVETITGLKRNFDWSPVVAKVKSMFK
;
A
#
# COMPACT_ATOMS: atom_id res chain seq x y z
N MET A 1 13.44 -14.33 -64.65
CA MET A 1 13.65 -14.87 -63.28
C MET A 1 15.15 -14.86 -63.05
N ASN A 2 15.65 -13.97 -62.18
CA ASN A 2 17.04 -14.07 -61.75
C ASN A 2 17.22 -15.39 -61.00
N PRO A 3 18.30 -16.14 -61.22
CA PRO A 3 18.61 -17.31 -60.41
C PRO A 3 18.66 -16.85 -58.94
N GLN A 4 18.00 -17.59 -58.08
CA GLN A 4 17.97 -17.32 -56.64
C GLN A 4 19.39 -17.58 -56.12
N THR A 5 20.18 -16.53 -55.98
CA THR A 5 21.53 -16.58 -55.40
C THR A 5 21.41 -16.82 -53.89
N ASN A 6 22.45 -17.41 -53.27
CA ASN A 6 22.53 -17.64 -51.81
C ASN A 6 21.56 -18.70 -51.23
N LEU A 7 21.10 -19.69 -51.98
CA LEU A 7 20.11 -20.70 -51.51
C LEU A 7 20.51 -21.36 -50.18
N ASP A 8 21.74 -21.87 -50.08
CA ASP A 8 22.24 -22.54 -48.88
C ASP A 8 22.38 -21.58 -47.68
N ALA A 9 22.66 -20.31 -47.94
CA ALA A 9 22.73 -19.28 -46.91
C ALA A 9 21.33 -18.85 -46.44
N TRP A 10 20.36 -18.77 -47.36
CA TRP A 10 18.96 -18.52 -47.03
C TRP A 10 18.35 -19.63 -46.17
N ASP A 11 18.71 -20.90 -46.40
CA ASP A 11 18.26 -22.01 -45.56
C ASP A 11 18.78 -21.87 -44.12
N CYS A 12 20.02 -21.41 -43.94
CA CYS A 12 20.58 -21.15 -42.61
C CYS A 12 19.87 -19.98 -41.91
N LEU A 13 19.57 -18.89 -42.62
CA LEU A 13 18.82 -17.75 -42.08
C LEU A 13 17.36 -18.11 -41.75
N ASN A 14 16.73 -18.94 -42.58
CA ASN A 14 15.39 -19.45 -42.31
C ASN A 14 15.39 -20.30 -41.04
N GLN A 15 16.35 -21.20 -40.87
CA GLN A 15 16.49 -21.96 -39.63
C GLN A 15 16.69 -21.04 -38.42
N ALA A 16 17.52 -20.00 -38.55
CA ALA A 16 17.76 -19.02 -37.49
C ALA A 16 16.47 -18.34 -37.00
N LEU A 17 15.50 -18.06 -37.88
CA LEU A 17 14.21 -17.46 -37.51
C LEU A 17 13.35 -18.33 -36.58
N PHE A 18 13.54 -19.65 -36.61
CA PHE A 18 12.75 -20.62 -35.87
C PHE A 18 13.47 -21.22 -34.65
N VAL A 19 14.66 -20.70 -34.30
CA VAL A 19 15.43 -21.17 -33.13
C VAL A 19 14.73 -20.86 -31.81
N SER A 20 14.05 -19.71 -31.71
CA SER A 20 13.41 -19.29 -30.47
C SER A 20 12.23 -20.20 -30.11
N SER A 21 12.18 -20.64 -28.85
CA SER A 21 11.05 -21.43 -28.33
C SER A 21 9.73 -20.65 -28.19
N HIS A 22 9.71 -19.37 -28.56
CA HIS A 22 8.48 -18.60 -28.73
C HIS A 22 7.75 -18.87 -30.04
N VAL A 23 8.44 -19.38 -31.06
CA VAL A 23 7.79 -19.63 -32.35
C VAL A 23 6.84 -20.82 -32.20
N SER A 24 5.57 -20.62 -32.53
CA SER A 24 4.58 -21.68 -32.36
C SER A 24 4.77 -22.76 -33.42
N ALA A 25 4.38 -24.00 -33.12
CA ALA A 25 4.42 -25.09 -34.09
C ALA A 25 3.58 -24.81 -35.35
N LYS A 26 2.55 -23.94 -35.23
CA LYS A 26 1.73 -23.49 -36.35
C LYS A 26 2.48 -22.51 -37.25
N ASP A 27 3.23 -21.57 -36.66
CA ASP A 27 4.02 -20.58 -37.40
C ASP A 27 5.23 -21.24 -38.07
N ALA A 28 5.88 -22.18 -37.38
CA ALA A 28 6.92 -23.03 -37.94
C ALA A 28 6.42 -23.86 -39.15
N ALA A 29 5.20 -24.40 -39.07
CA ALA A 29 4.58 -25.13 -40.19
C ALA A 29 4.14 -24.23 -41.35
N ALA A 30 3.86 -22.94 -41.08
CA ALA A 30 3.49 -21.96 -42.09
C ALA A 30 4.72 -21.31 -42.78
N GLY A 31 5.92 -21.46 -42.20
CA GLY A 31 7.15 -20.87 -42.73
C GLY A 31 7.26 -19.35 -42.52
N GLU A 32 6.35 -18.74 -41.77
CA GLU A 32 6.35 -17.32 -41.41
C GLU A 32 6.12 -17.15 -39.90
N THR A 33 6.88 -16.24 -39.29
CA THR A 33 6.75 -15.90 -37.87
C THR A 33 6.85 -14.39 -37.69
N ASP A 34 6.21 -13.86 -36.65
CA ASP A 34 6.37 -12.47 -36.22
C ASP A 34 7.79 -12.27 -35.67
N TRP A 35 8.42 -11.16 -36.03
CA TRP A 35 9.74 -10.76 -35.53
C TRP A 35 9.82 -10.71 -34.01
N GLU A 36 8.72 -10.41 -33.30
CA GLU A 36 8.70 -10.47 -31.84
C GLU A 36 8.92 -11.88 -31.27
N ASN A 37 8.61 -12.93 -32.04
CA ASN A 37 8.79 -14.33 -31.64
C ASN A 37 10.17 -14.87 -32.01
N VAL A 38 10.95 -14.15 -32.84
CA VAL A 38 12.30 -14.55 -33.24
C VAL A 38 13.30 -14.40 -32.09
N TYR A 39 13.03 -13.54 -31.11
CA TYR A 39 13.93 -13.30 -29.98
C TYR A 39 14.20 -14.58 -29.16
N PRO A 40 15.47 -15.02 -29.04
CA PRO A 40 15.85 -16.16 -28.19
C PRO A 40 15.44 -15.97 -26.73
N VAL A 41 15.24 -17.08 -26.00
CA VAL A 41 14.87 -17.07 -24.57
C VAL A 41 15.88 -17.77 -23.66
N SER A 42 16.95 -18.32 -24.22
CA SER A 42 18.10 -18.87 -23.49
C SER A 42 19.42 -18.50 -24.15
N GLU A 43 20.52 -18.66 -23.41
CA GLU A 43 21.87 -18.48 -23.95
C GLU A 43 22.17 -19.49 -25.07
N ASP A 44 21.79 -20.76 -24.89
CA ASP A 44 21.94 -21.81 -25.90
C ASP A 44 21.19 -21.48 -27.22
N GLU A 45 19.99 -20.89 -27.14
CA GLU A 45 19.23 -20.46 -28.31
C GLU A 45 19.92 -19.28 -29.02
N ILE A 46 20.56 -18.37 -28.28
CA ILE A 46 21.36 -17.28 -28.87
C ILE A 46 22.57 -17.85 -29.59
N ASP A 47 23.32 -18.75 -28.94
CA ASP A 47 24.52 -19.35 -29.50
C ASP A 47 24.18 -20.13 -30.79
N THR A 48 23.08 -20.88 -30.77
CA THR A 48 22.58 -21.61 -31.96
C THR A 48 22.20 -20.65 -33.10
N MET A 49 21.50 -19.56 -32.78
CA MET A 49 21.13 -18.55 -33.77
C MET A 49 22.37 -17.86 -34.36
N GLU A 50 23.36 -17.54 -33.53
CA GLU A 50 24.61 -16.91 -33.95
C GLU A 50 25.42 -17.83 -34.86
N ASP A 51 25.51 -19.12 -34.54
CA ASP A 51 26.18 -20.11 -35.38
C ASP A 51 25.51 -20.27 -36.75
N LEU A 52 24.17 -20.24 -36.80
CA LEU A 52 23.43 -20.30 -38.06
C LEU A 52 23.64 -19.05 -38.94
N VAL A 53 23.68 -17.87 -38.33
CA VAL A 53 24.00 -16.62 -39.05
C VAL A 53 25.45 -16.61 -39.53
N ASN A 54 26.40 -17.06 -38.71
CA ASN A 54 27.80 -17.22 -39.10
C ASN A 54 27.95 -18.19 -40.29
N GLN A 55 27.23 -19.32 -40.27
CA GLN A 55 27.22 -20.28 -41.38
C GLN A 55 26.58 -19.70 -42.64
N ALA A 56 25.53 -18.89 -42.51
CA ALA A 56 24.91 -18.22 -43.64
C ALA A 56 25.89 -17.25 -44.32
N GLU A 57 26.66 -16.47 -43.54
CA GLU A 57 27.70 -15.56 -44.06
C GLU A 57 28.83 -16.31 -44.77
N GLN A 58 29.21 -17.49 -44.28
CA GLN A 58 30.24 -18.34 -44.91
C GLN A 58 29.79 -18.99 -46.22
N LYS A 59 28.47 -19.28 -46.36
CA LYS A 59 27.89 -19.96 -47.54
C LYS A 59 27.31 -19.00 -48.58
N ALA A 60 27.46 -17.68 -48.41
CA ALA A 60 26.90 -16.69 -49.33
C ALA A 60 27.71 -16.58 -50.62
N ASP A 61 27.06 -16.82 -51.77
CA ASP A 61 27.62 -16.65 -53.11
C ASP A 61 27.66 -15.18 -53.56
N ASP A 62 26.65 -14.37 -53.17
CA ASP A 62 26.56 -12.93 -53.38
C ASP A 62 26.21 -12.20 -52.07
N PRO A 63 27.22 -11.78 -51.30
CA PRO A 63 27.02 -11.04 -50.04
C PRO A 63 26.43 -9.63 -50.22
N THR A 64 26.32 -9.14 -51.45
CA THR A 64 25.85 -7.77 -51.74
C THR A 64 24.36 -7.68 -52.01
N ASP A 65 23.66 -8.82 -52.12
CA ASP A 65 22.21 -8.87 -52.23
C ASP A 65 21.55 -8.13 -51.05
N SER A 66 20.72 -7.14 -51.40
CA SER A 66 20.07 -6.26 -50.43
C SER A 66 19.15 -7.01 -49.49
N ASN A 67 18.45 -8.04 -49.98
CA ASN A 67 17.49 -8.79 -49.17
C ASN A 67 18.21 -9.70 -48.17
N TYR A 68 19.23 -10.42 -48.64
CA TYR A 68 20.09 -11.25 -47.80
C TYR A 68 20.75 -10.43 -46.70
N ARG A 69 21.40 -9.31 -47.06
CA ARG A 69 22.09 -8.44 -46.11
C ARG A 69 21.16 -7.85 -45.06
N THR A 70 19.94 -7.47 -45.47
CA THR A 70 18.93 -6.95 -44.52
C THR A 70 18.58 -8.02 -43.48
N ARG A 71 18.32 -9.26 -43.91
CA ARG A 71 17.98 -10.37 -43.01
C ARG A 71 19.11 -10.71 -42.04
N VAL A 72 20.35 -10.74 -42.52
CA VAL A 72 21.54 -10.95 -41.67
C VAL A 72 21.62 -9.85 -40.62
N ASN A 73 21.51 -8.59 -41.01
CA ASN A 73 21.58 -7.46 -40.07
C ASN A 73 20.46 -7.52 -39.02
N GLU A 74 19.23 -7.83 -39.42
CA GLU A 74 18.10 -7.96 -38.49
C GLU A 74 18.33 -9.08 -37.45
N LEU A 75 18.84 -10.24 -37.88
CA LEU A 75 19.18 -11.33 -36.96
C LEU A 75 20.38 -11.00 -36.06
N ARG A 76 21.39 -10.29 -36.58
CA ARG A 76 22.52 -9.78 -35.78
C ARG A 76 22.06 -8.74 -34.74
N ASP A 77 21.09 -7.89 -35.09
CA ASP A 77 20.47 -6.95 -34.16
C ASP A 77 19.72 -7.70 -33.06
N VAL A 78 18.97 -8.75 -33.38
CA VAL A 78 18.31 -9.63 -32.40
C VAL A 78 19.31 -10.30 -31.47
N ILE A 79 20.42 -10.84 -31.99
CA ILE A 79 21.47 -11.49 -31.20
C ILE A 79 22.14 -10.47 -30.27
N SER A 80 22.54 -9.32 -30.80
CA SER A 80 23.23 -8.27 -30.04
C SER A 80 22.33 -7.70 -28.94
N TYR A 81 21.05 -7.47 -29.24
CA TYR A 81 20.05 -7.10 -28.23
C TYR A 81 19.93 -8.18 -27.16
N SER A 82 19.84 -9.45 -27.55
CA SER A 82 19.64 -10.57 -26.62
C SER A 82 20.82 -10.74 -25.66
N ARG A 83 22.07 -10.60 -26.14
CA ARG A 83 23.29 -10.64 -25.31
C ARG A 83 23.49 -9.36 -24.46
N GLY A 84 22.84 -8.26 -24.81
CA GLY A 84 22.92 -7.01 -24.06
C GLY A 84 22.15 -7.04 -22.74
N LYS A 85 22.64 -6.31 -21.72
CA LYS A 85 21.88 -6.02 -20.49
C LYS A 85 21.04 -4.77 -20.68
N HIS A 86 19.76 -4.86 -20.33
CA HIS A 86 18.80 -3.77 -20.54
C HIS A 86 18.21 -3.30 -19.22
N ARG A 87 18.04 -1.98 -19.11
CA ARG A 87 17.37 -1.37 -17.97
C ARG A 87 15.87 -1.59 -18.06
N THR A 88 15.28 -2.27 -17.08
CA THR A 88 13.82 -2.47 -16.99
C THR A 88 13.16 -1.73 -15.82
N TRP A 89 13.96 -1.23 -14.86
CA TRP A 89 13.45 -0.48 -13.73
C TRP A 89 12.90 0.90 -14.12
N LYS A 90 11.97 1.41 -13.29
CA LYS A 90 11.20 2.63 -13.60
C LYS A 90 11.27 3.66 -12.50
N TRP A 91 11.57 4.92 -12.88
CA TRP A 91 11.65 6.05 -11.95
C TRP A 91 10.36 6.31 -11.17
N SER A 92 9.20 6.13 -11.80
CA SER A 92 7.91 6.35 -11.13
C SER A 92 7.69 5.40 -9.95
N LEU A 93 8.16 4.14 -10.05
CA LEU A 93 8.07 3.17 -8.96
C LEU A 93 9.04 3.52 -7.83
N ILE A 94 10.25 3.91 -8.18
CA ILE A 94 11.26 4.38 -7.20
C ILE A 94 10.75 5.60 -6.45
N PHE A 95 10.15 6.56 -7.16
CA PHE A 95 9.61 7.77 -6.55
C PHE A 95 8.46 7.46 -5.59
N GLY A 96 7.53 6.58 -5.96
CA GLY A 96 6.47 6.12 -5.05
C GLY A 96 7.00 5.43 -3.79
N ALA A 97 8.09 4.67 -3.91
CA ALA A 97 8.75 4.05 -2.76
C ALA A 97 9.47 5.06 -1.86
N ILE A 98 10.13 6.07 -2.43
CA ILE A 98 10.77 7.15 -1.68
C ILE A 98 9.71 7.95 -0.90
N ILE A 99 8.60 8.34 -1.54
CA ILE A 99 7.49 9.01 -0.85
C ILE A 99 6.98 8.15 0.30
N SER A 100 6.79 6.84 0.05
CA SER A 100 6.37 5.90 1.09
C SER A 100 7.35 5.89 2.26
N ALA A 101 8.66 5.86 2.01
CA ALA A 101 9.68 5.86 3.05
C ALA A 101 9.64 7.16 3.88
N CYS A 102 9.50 8.31 3.22
CA CYS A 102 9.37 9.61 3.89
C CYS A 102 8.10 9.68 4.77
N ILE A 103 6.96 9.18 4.28
CA ILE A 103 5.71 9.12 5.05
C ILE A 103 5.89 8.25 6.30
N MET A 104 6.48 7.07 6.14
CA MET A 104 6.69 6.12 7.24
C MET A 104 7.68 6.68 8.26
N TRP A 105 8.72 7.39 7.80
CA TRP A 105 9.65 8.10 8.68
C TRP A 105 8.96 9.17 9.51
N TYR A 106 8.17 10.04 8.87
CA TYR A 106 7.45 11.12 9.54
C TYR A 106 6.48 10.60 10.62
N TYR A 107 5.60 9.65 10.26
CA TYR A 107 4.65 9.09 11.22
C TYR A 107 5.31 8.16 12.24
N GLY A 108 6.43 7.52 11.88
CA GLY A 108 7.25 6.75 12.81
C GLY A 108 7.81 7.64 13.91
N MET A 109 8.37 8.79 13.53
CA MET A 109 8.91 9.78 14.46
C MET A 109 7.82 10.42 15.32
N ASP A 110 6.68 10.82 14.73
CA ASP A 110 5.56 11.36 15.52
C ASP A 110 5.03 10.34 16.54
N ASN A 111 4.88 9.07 16.16
CA ASN A 111 4.48 8.02 17.09
C ASN A 111 5.54 7.79 18.19
N GLN A 112 6.82 7.84 17.85
CA GLN A 112 7.91 7.76 18.84
C GLN A 112 7.81 8.91 19.86
N ASP A 113 7.64 10.14 19.38
CA ASP A 113 7.51 11.32 20.22
C ASP A 113 6.25 11.28 21.08
N ARG A 114 5.14 10.80 20.52
CA ARG A 114 3.90 10.53 21.27
C ARG A 114 4.14 9.50 22.37
N ALA A 115 4.76 8.36 22.06
CA ALA A 115 5.08 7.36 23.07
C ALA A 115 5.93 7.95 24.21
N ASN A 116 6.92 8.78 23.88
CA ASN A 116 7.77 9.46 24.87
C ASN A 116 6.98 10.45 25.74
N ARG A 117 6.03 11.19 25.15
CA ARG A 117 5.12 12.08 25.89
C ARG A 117 4.23 11.29 26.84
N GLU A 118 3.62 10.22 26.34
CA GLU A 118 2.70 9.36 27.11
C GLU A 118 3.44 8.57 28.21
N ALA A 119 4.72 8.24 28.02
CA ALA A 119 5.56 7.60 29.04
C ALA A 119 5.79 8.49 30.28
N LYS A 120 5.70 9.82 30.15
CA LYS A 120 5.79 10.75 31.30
C LYS A 120 4.64 10.52 32.30
N ASP A 121 3.47 10.14 31.81
CA ASP A 121 2.34 9.83 32.68
C ASP A 121 2.55 8.56 33.49
N ILE A 122 3.36 7.60 33.00
CA ILE A 122 3.74 6.42 33.78
C ILE A 122 4.53 6.86 35.02
N ALA A 123 5.52 7.74 34.85
CA ALA A 123 6.29 8.28 35.97
C ALA A 123 5.41 9.06 36.96
N LEU A 124 4.43 9.82 36.46
CA LEU A 124 3.44 10.50 37.31
C LEU A 124 2.62 9.50 38.13
N ILE A 125 2.10 8.44 37.52
CA ILE A 125 1.32 7.40 38.21
C ILE A 125 2.20 6.69 39.26
N GLU A 126 3.45 6.37 38.92
CA GLU A 126 4.40 5.76 39.85
C GLU A 126 4.66 6.64 41.08
N SER A 127 4.62 7.97 40.92
CA SER A 127 4.82 8.96 42.00
C SER A 127 3.60 9.20 42.90
N TRP A 128 2.41 8.67 42.56
CA TRP A 128 1.18 8.89 43.34
C TRP A 128 1.32 8.48 44.81
N GLN A 129 0.77 9.30 45.70
CA GLN A 129 0.78 9.08 47.15
C GLN A 129 -0.58 8.56 47.65
N LYS A 130 -0.56 7.70 48.67
CA LYS A 130 -1.77 7.07 49.26
C LYS A 130 -2.80 8.07 49.83
N GLN A 131 -2.41 9.32 50.06
CA GLN A 131 -3.27 10.36 50.63
C GLN A 131 -4.25 10.99 49.61
N ASP A 132 -4.04 10.77 48.30
CA ASP A 132 -4.89 11.30 47.22
C ASP A 132 -6.18 10.48 47.01
N THR A 133 -6.93 10.08 48.05
CA THR A 133 -7.97 9.03 47.92
C THR A 133 -9.40 9.35 48.37
N VAL A 134 -9.74 10.57 48.80
CA VAL A 134 -11.13 10.88 49.23
C VAL A 134 -11.85 11.83 48.26
N ILE A 135 -12.68 11.29 47.37
CA ILE A 135 -13.74 12.03 46.67
C ILE A 135 -15.09 11.43 47.06
N SER A 136 -15.96 12.24 47.65
CA SER A 136 -17.35 11.87 47.89
C SER A 136 -18.17 12.02 46.59
N PHE A 137 -19.13 11.10 46.38
CA PHE A 137 -20.01 11.10 45.20
C PHE A 137 -20.70 12.45 44.93
N ALA A 138 -20.94 13.25 45.98
CA ALA A 138 -21.56 14.57 45.91
C ALA A 138 -20.65 15.69 45.37
N LYS A 139 -19.34 15.46 45.24
CA LYS A 139 -18.35 16.45 44.74
C LYS A 139 -17.91 16.22 43.29
N LEU A 140 -18.45 15.20 42.61
CA LEU A 140 -18.22 14.97 41.18
C LEU A 140 -18.90 16.09 40.38
N SER A 141 -18.12 17.03 39.85
CA SER A 141 -18.66 18.02 38.91
C SER A 141 -19.12 17.32 37.64
N THR A 142 -20.24 17.76 37.06
CA THR A 142 -20.69 17.30 35.74
C THR A 142 -20.10 18.14 34.61
N GLU A 143 -19.34 19.18 34.93
CA GLU A 143 -18.75 20.10 33.95
C GLU A 143 -17.55 19.45 33.25
N THR A 144 -17.54 19.60 31.93
CA THR A 144 -16.46 19.24 31.02
C THR A 144 -15.34 20.27 31.12
N GLU A 145 -14.59 20.28 32.21
CA GLU A 145 -13.18 20.70 32.13
C GLU A 145 -12.43 19.73 31.23
N ASP A 146 -11.34 20.17 30.59
CA ASP A 146 -10.55 19.37 29.64
C ASP A 146 -9.96 18.11 30.31
N VAL A 147 -10.79 17.06 30.39
CA VAL A 147 -10.59 15.84 31.19
C VAL A 147 -9.35 15.06 30.74
N TYR A 148 -8.94 15.27 29.49
CA TYR A 148 -7.89 14.48 28.85
C TYR A 148 -6.51 14.73 29.47
N PHE A 149 -6.15 15.99 29.74
CA PHE A 149 -4.80 16.36 30.18
C PHE A 149 -4.56 16.20 31.69
N THR A 150 -5.61 16.07 32.49
CA THR A 150 -5.51 16.02 33.96
C THR A 150 -5.75 14.62 34.53
N ARG A 151 -6.03 13.62 33.67
CA ARG A 151 -6.49 12.30 34.09
C ARG A 151 -5.51 11.55 35.01
N TYR A 152 -4.21 11.71 34.81
CA TYR A 152 -3.17 10.97 35.54
C TYR A 152 -2.46 11.79 36.63
N VAL A 153 -2.97 12.98 36.95
CA VAL A 153 -2.36 13.87 37.96
C VAL A 153 -2.45 13.29 39.38
N SER A 154 -3.50 12.53 39.69
CA SER A 154 -3.66 11.85 40.97
C SER A 154 -4.58 10.62 40.86
N ALA A 155 -4.47 9.70 41.83
CA ALA A 155 -5.34 8.52 41.92
C ALA A 155 -6.83 8.90 42.01
N ASN A 156 -7.13 9.95 42.77
CA ASN A 156 -8.47 10.53 42.89
C ASN A 156 -9.02 11.00 41.54
N LYS A 157 -8.23 11.79 40.78
CA LYS A 157 -8.67 12.32 39.49
C LYS A 157 -8.86 11.20 38.46
N PHE A 158 -7.98 10.20 38.48
CA PHE A 158 -8.13 9.00 37.65
C PHE A 158 -9.43 8.25 37.97
N LYS A 159 -9.71 7.99 39.25
CA LYS A 159 -10.93 7.32 39.71
C LYS A 159 -12.18 8.12 39.33
N GLU A 160 -12.17 9.43 39.57
CA GLU A 160 -13.25 10.35 39.21
C GLU A 160 -13.58 10.25 37.71
N ASN A 161 -12.58 10.40 36.85
CA ASN A 161 -12.74 10.38 35.40
C ASN A 161 -13.22 9.02 34.89
N LYS A 162 -12.70 7.92 35.46
CA LYS A 162 -13.11 6.56 35.08
C LYS A 162 -14.57 6.29 35.44
N LEU A 163 -14.99 6.67 36.65
CA LEU A 163 -16.37 6.54 37.09
C LEU A 163 -17.31 7.41 36.26
N ARG A 164 -16.92 8.65 35.97
CA ARG A 164 -17.68 9.57 35.09
C ARG A 164 -17.89 8.96 33.70
N GLN A 165 -16.82 8.46 33.08
CA GLN A 165 -16.87 7.81 31.76
C GLN A 165 -17.79 6.58 31.76
N LEU A 166 -17.65 5.69 32.76
CA LEU A 166 -18.48 4.48 32.86
C LEU A 166 -19.97 4.83 33.06
N LYS A 167 -20.28 5.88 33.83
CA LYS A 167 -21.64 6.38 33.99
C LYS A 167 -22.20 6.93 32.67
N GLN A 168 -21.44 7.76 31.96
CA GLN A 168 -21.85 8.29 30.66
C GLN A 168 -22.13 7.17 29.66
N PHE A 169 -21.27 6.14 29.59
CA PHE A 169 -21.49 4.99 28.73
C PHE A 169 -22.68 4.14 29.15
N TYR A 170 -22.92 3.96 30.45
CA TYR A 170 -24.12 3.28 30.93
C TYR A 170 -25.40 4.00 30.47
N GLU A 171 -25.48 5.31 30.68
CA GLU A 171 -26.64 6.12 30.31
C GLU A 171 -26.86 6.15 28.79
N TYR A 172 -25.78 6.35 28.02
CA TYR A 172 -25.81 6.31 26.56
C TYR A 172 -26.33 4.96 26.04
N ASN A 173 -25.78 3.85 26.55
CA ASN A 173 -26.16 2.52 26.10
C ASN A 173 -27.61 2.17 26.47
N ASN A 174 -28.09 2.57 27.65
CA ASN A 174 -29.51 2.43 28.01
C ASN A 174 -30.43 3.24 27.07
N SER A 175 -30.05 4.49 26.77
CA SER A 175 -30.81 5.33 25.83
C SER A 175 -30.86 4.71 24.43
N GLN A 176 -29.74 4.20 23.91
CA GLN A 176 -29.72 3.52 22.62
C GLN A 176 -30.55 2.23 22.65
N ALA A 177 -30.48 1.43 23.71
CA ALA A 177 -31.29 0.21 23.83
C ALA A 177 -32.79 0.51 23.71
N VAL A 178 -33.28 1.56 24.40
CA VAL A 178 -34.67 2.02 24.30
C VAL A 178 -34.99 2.50 22.90
N ARG A 179 -34.13 3.34 22.31
CA ARG A 179 -34.33 3.88 20.95
C ARG A 179 -34.41 2.78 19.89
N TYR A 180 -33.54 1.77 19.96
CA TYR A 180 -33.56 0.64 19.03
C TYR A 180 -34.80 -0.25 19.21
N LYS A 181 -35.26 -0.44 20.46
CA LYS A 181 -36.51 -1.15 20.74
C LYS A 181 -37.72 -0.41 20.14
N GLN A 182 -37.85 0.90 20.39
CA GLN A 182 -38.91 1.73 19.79
C GLN A 182 -38.83 1.74 18.25
N SER A 183 -37.62 1.77 17.70
CA SER A 183 -37.42 1.67 16.26
C SER A 183 -37.84 0.30 15.73
N ALA A 184 -37.69 -0.79 16.50
CA ALA A 184 -38.14 -2.11 16.08
C ALA A 184 -39.67 -2.16 15.93
N ASP A 185 -40.40 -1.45 16.79
CA ASP A 185 -41.86 -1.38 16.76
C ASP A 185 -42.40 -0.68 15.50
N THR A 186 -41.62 0.26 14.95
CA THR A 186 -41.94 1.01 13.72
C THR A 186 -41.23 0.47 12.47
N ALA A 187 -40.64 -0.72 12.55
CA ALA A 187 -39.89 -1.31 11.44
C ALA A 187 -40.83 -1.81 10.32
N SER A 188 -40.54 -1.42 9.08
CA SER A 188 -41.33 -1.78 7.89
C SER A 188 -41.19 -3.22 7.42
N THR A 189 -40.16 -3.95 7.89
CA THR A 189 -39.89 -5.34 7.50
C THR A 189 -39.49 -6.18 8.72
N ALA A 190 -39.77 -7.48 8.66
CA ALA A 190 -39.42 -8.43 9.71
C ALA A 190 -37.90 -8.49 9.98
N ASP A 191 -37.08 -8.44 8.93
CA ASP A 191 -35.62 -8.45 9.06
C ASP A 191 -35.09 -7.19 9.76
N ARG A 192 -35.64 -6.02 9.43
CA ARG A 192 -35.29 -4.76 10.10
C ARG A 192 -35.73 -4.77 11.56
N LYS A 193 -36.90 -5.35 11.86
CA LYS A 193 -37.37 -5.52 13.23
C LYS A 193 -36.41 -6.40 14.03
N LYS A 194 -36.02 -7.57 13.48
CA LYS A 194 -35.08 -8.50 14.11
C LYS A 194 -33.72 -7.83 14.39
N SER A 195 -33.12 -7.18 13.38
CA SER A 195 -31.84 -6.49 13.54
C SER A 195 -31.89 -5.38 14.60
N ARG A 196 -32.98 -4.60 14.65
CA ARG A 196 -33.16 -3.54 15.67
C ARG A 196 -33.29 -4.13 17.08
N LEU A 197 -33.98 -5.25 17.25
CA LEU A 197 -34.05 -5.96 18.53
C LEU A 197 -32.68 -6.52 18.96
N GLU A 198 -31.89 -7.06 18.03
CA GLU A 198 -30.53 -7.52 18.30
C GLU A 198 -29.63 -6.37 18.78
N TYR A 199 -29.68 -5.20 18.12
CA TYR A 199 -28.96 -4.01 18.60
C TYR A 199 -29.44 -3.57 19.98
N ALA A 200 -30.75 -3.57 20.24
CA ALA A 200 -31.30 -3.21 21.54
C ALA A 200 -30.73 -4.09 22.67
N GLU A 201 -30.67 -5.42 22.46
CA GLU A 201 -30.08 -6.36 23.42
C GLU A 201 -28.56 -6.17 23.57
N GLN A 202 -27.82 -5.92 22.48
CA GLN A 202 -26.40 -5.61 22.56
C GLN A 202 -26.13 -4.36 23.41
N TYR A 203 -26.91 -3.29 23.21
CA TYR A 203 -26.77 -2.07 24.00
C TYR A 203 -27.14 -2.28 25.46
N LYS A 204 -28.19 -3.07 25.74
CA LYS A 204 -28.56 -3.44 27.11
C LYS A 204 -27.46 -4.23 27.81
N LYS A 205 -26.83 -5.19 27.12
CA LYS A 205 -25.67 -5.92 27.65
C LYS A 205 -24.50 -4.98 27.96
N LYS A 206 -24.14 -4.09 27.03
CA LYS A 206 -23.11 -3.07 27.26
C LYS A 206 -23.42 -2.17 28.45
N ALA A 207 -24.69 -1.82 28.68
CA ALA A 207 -25.08 -1.05 29.85
C ALA A 207 -24.82 -1.84 31.15
N VAL A 208 -25.25 -3.11 31.21
CA VAL A 208 -24.96 -3.99 32.36
C VAL A 208 -23.46 -4.10 32.63
N ASP A 209 -22.65 -4.32 31.58
CA ASP A 209 -21.20 -4.43 31.69
C ASP A 209 -20.57 -3.12 32.21
N ASN A 210 -21.01 -1.95 31.71
CA ASN A 210 -20.53 -0.65 32.18
C ASN A 210 -20.92 -0.40 33.65
N LYS A 211 -22.12 -0.81 34.07
CA LYS A 211 -22.55 -0.69 35.46
C LYS A 211 -21.74 -1.60 36.38
N ALA A 212 -21.49 -2.84 35.99
CA ALA A 212 -20.64 -3.77 36.74
C ALA A 212 -19.20 -3.24 36.87
N ASN A 213 -18.64 -2.70 35.79
CA ASN A 213 -17.32 -2.08 35.81
C ASN A 213 -17.27 -0.82 36.68
N PHE A 214 -18.33 0.00 36.66
CA PHE A 214 -18.47 1.15 37.55
C PHE A 214 -18.40 0.71 39.01
N ASP A 215 -19.20 -0.30 39.38
CA ASP A 215 -19.26 -0.80 40.75
C ASP A 215 -17.94 -1.45 41.20
N LYS A 216 -17.22 -2.09 40.27
CA LYS A 216 -15.86 -2.61 40.50
C LYS A 216 -14.88 -1.47 40.80
N VAL A 217 -14.78 -0.47 39.91
CA VAL A 217 -13.86 0.67 40.07
C VAL A 217 -14.19 1.50 41.31
N ALA A 218 -15.47 1.67 41.65
CA ALA A 218 -15.90 2.38 42.85
C ALA A 218 -15.33 1.75 44.13
N LYS A 219 -15.22 0.41 44.17
CA LYS A 219 -14.71 -0.37 45.31
C LYS A 219 -13.19 -0.52 45.34
N MET A 220 -12.49 -0.22 44.25
CA MET A 220 -11.03 -0.37 44.19
C MET A 220 -10.32 0.53 45.22
N LYS A 221 -9.34 -0.06 45.89
CA LYS A 221 -8.40 0.62 46.79
C LYS A 221 -7.28 1.29 45.99
N PHE A 222 -6.46 2.11 46.67
CA PHE A 222 -5.36 2.84 46.05
C PHE A 222 -4.42 1.94 45.23
N ASP A 223 -3.95 0.84 45.82
CA ASP A 223 -2.98 -0.05 45.16
C ASP A 223 -3.60 -0.65 43.87
N GLU A 224 -4.86 -1.10 43.92
CA GLU A 224 -5.60 -1.61 42.76
C GLU A 224 -5.87 -0.54 41.68
N LEU A 225 -6.13 0.72 42.10
CA LEU A 225 -6.32 1.85 41.18
C LEU A 225 -5.01 2.23 40.49
N LYS A 226 -3.90 2.19 41.21
CA LYS A 226 -2.56 2.47 40.69
C LYS A 226 -2.17 1.39 39.68
N ASP A 227 -2.38 0.12 39.99
CA ASP A 227 -2.12 -0.99 39.08
C ASP A 227 -2.97 -0.88 37.80
N LEU A 228 -4.27 -0.59 37.94
CA LEU A 228 -5.16 -0.37 36.78
C LEU A 228 -4.69 0.82 35.92
N ALA A 229 -4.30 1.93 36.53
CA ALA A 229 -3.80 3.10 35.80
C ALA A 229 -2.49 2.81 35.08
N LEU A 230 -1.56 2.11 35.73
CA LEU A 230 -0.29 1.68 35.13
C LEU A 230 -0.52 0.72 33.97
N GLU A 231 -1.42 -0.26 34.11
CA GLU A 231 -1.77 -1.20 33.05
C GLU A 231 -2.36 -0.47 31.83
N GLU A 232 -3.36 0.40 32.03
CA GLU A 232 -3.97 1.16 30.93
C GLU A 232 -2.95 2.05 30.20
N LYS A 233 -2.07 2.71 30.96
CA LYS A 233 -1.07 3.61 30.38
C LYS A 233 0.04 2.86 29.67
N LYS A 234 0.60 1.79 30.27
CA LYS A 234 1.61 0.93 29.64
C LYS A 234 1.09 0.32 28.35
N ASN A 235 -0.12 -0.25 28.37
CA ASN A 235 -0.75 -0.77 27.14
C ASN A 235 -0.90 0.31 26.06
N THR A 236 -1.21 1.56 26.43
CA THR A 236 -1.27 2.67 25.48
C THR A 236 0.10 2.98 24.89
N VAL A 237 1.14 3.11 25.73
CA VAL A 237 2.51 3.37 25.29
C VAL A 237 3.03 2.24 24.41
N ASP A 238 2.85 0.99 24.81
CA ASP A 238 3.30 -0.20 24.07
C ASP A 238 2.63 -0.28 22.69
N ASN A 239 1.33 0.05 22.59
CA ASN A 239 0.64 0.11 21.31
C ASN A 239 1.20 1.21 20.39
N ILE A 240 1.50 2.39 20.93
CA ILE A 240 2.08 3.50 20.16
C ILE A 240 3.51 3.16 19.73
N GLN A 241 4.33 2.60 20.62
CA GLN A 241 5.68 2.13 20.30
C GLN A 241 5.67 0.99 19.27
N GLY A 242 4.75 0.05 19.40
CA GLY A 242 4.54 -1.02 18.43
C GLY A 242 4.16 -0.47 17.06
N SER A 243 3.35 0.59 17.01
CA SER A 243 3.06 1.32 15.76
C SER A 243 4.31 1.98 15.17
N ALA A 244 5.08 2.71 15.98
CA ALA A 244 6.33 3.35 15.54
C ALA A 244 7.33 2.32 14.99
N THR A 245 7.48 1.19 15.66
CA THR A 245 8.36 0.09 15.28
C THR A 245 7.96 -0.51 13.93
N LYS A 246 6.65 -0.73 13.69
CA LYS A 246 6.14 -1.22 12.40
C LYS A 246 6.44 -0.25 11.26
N LEU A 247 6.24 1.05 11.49
CA LEU A 247 6.54 2.09 10.49
C LEU A 247 8.04 2.13 10.18
N TYR A 248 8.89 2.05 11.21
CA TYR A 248 10.34 1.99 11.03
C TYR A 248 10.77 0.73 10.26
N ALA A 249 10.22 -0.44 10.60
CA ALA A 249 10.51 -1.68 9.89
C ALA A 249 10.13 -1.59 8.40
N PHE A 250 8.97 -0.99 8.09
CA PHE A 250 8.55 -0.78 6.71
C PHE A 250 9.44 0.24 5.98
N MET A 251 9.89 1.29 6.67
CA MET A 251 10.86 2.24 6.12
C MET A 251 12.19 1.56 5.77
N VAL A 252 12.75 0.74 6.68
CA VAL A 252 13.98 -0.03 6.43
C VAL A 252 13.79 -0.99 5.25
N TYR A 253 12.65 -1.67 5.19
CA TYR A 253 12.28 -2.51 4.04
C TYR A 253 12.36 -1.73 2.72
N LEU A 254 11.80 -0.52 2.65
CA LEU A 254 11.82 0.31 1.44
C LEU A 254 13.24 0.77 1.08
N ILE A 255 14.05 1.16 2.07
CA ILE A 255 15.45 1.57 1.87
C ILE A 255 16.27 0.43 1.26
N ILE A 256 16.00 -0.83 1.65
CA ILE A 256 16.66 -2.00 1.08
C ILE A 256 16.06 -2.36 -0.29
N LEU A 257 14.74 -2.24 -0.45
CA LEU A 257 14.05 -2.64 -1.68
C LEU A 257 14.44 -1.77 -2.88
N ILE A 258 14.63 -0.46 -2.71
CA ILE A 258 15.00 0.46 -3.80
C ILE A 258 16.31 0.03 -4.51
N PRO A 259 17.46 -0.14 -3.82
CA PRO A 259 18.69 -0.58 -4.47
C PRO A 259 18.57 -2.00 -5.02
N LEU A 260 17.88 -2.91 -4.33
CA LEU A 260 17.63 -4.26 -4.85
C LEU A 260 16.83 -4.24 -6.15
N TYR A 261 15.83 -3.37 -6.25
CA TYR A 261 15.05 -3.19 -7.47
C TYR A 261 15.91 -2.68 -8.63
N ILE A 262 16.78 -1.70 -8.36
CA ILE A 262 17.69 -1.17 -9.38
C ILE A 262 18.65 -2.27 -9.87
N ILE A 263 19.28 -3.01 -8.94
CA ILE A 263 20.24 -4.07 -9.27
C ILE A 263 19.56 -5.22 -10.03
N SER A 264 18.39 -5.67 -9.57
CA SER A 264 17.64 -6.75 -10.22
C SER A 264 16.97 -6.32 -11.52
N GLY A 265 16.82 -5.02 -11.79
CA GLY A 265 16.25 -4.45 -13.01
C GLY A 265 17.21 -4.34 -14.21
N TYR A 266 18.29 -5.13 -14.24
CA TYR A 266 19.24 -5.23 -15.35
C TYR A 266 19.35 -6.66 -15.94
N PRO A 267 18.25 -7.25 -16.46
CA PRO A 267 18.30 -8.54 -17.15
C PRO A 267 19.01 -8.47 -18.51
N TYR A 268 19.47 -9.62 -19.00
CA TYR A 268 19.82 -9.82 -20.41
C TYR A 268 18.57 -9.77 -21.30
N GLY A 269 18.71 -9.40 -22.58
CA GLY A 269 17.59 -9.26 -23.52
C GLY A 269 16.74 -10.51 -23.65
N TYR A 270 17.35 -11.70 -23.74
CA TYR A 270 16.61 -12.97 -23.83
C TYR A 270 15.73 -13.26 -22.61
N MET A 271 16.13 -12.78 -21.42
CA MET A 271 15.37 -12.95 -20.18
C MET A 271 14.10 -12.09 -20.14
N ILE A 272 14.07 -10.98 -20.90
CA ILE A 272 12.89 -10.11 -21.02
C ILE A 272 11.79 -10.84 -21.80
N TYR A 273 12.16 -11.44 -22.93
CA TYR A 273 11.22 -12.11 -23.82
C TYR A 273 10.64 -13.38 -23.17
N ARG A 274 11.46 -14.19 -22.50
CA ARG A 274 11.05 -15.43 -21.82
C ARG A 274 9.80 -15.34 -20.93
N HIS A 275 9.47 -14.14 -20.42
CA HIS A 275 8.42 -13.94 -19.41
C HIS A 275 7.34 -12.92 -19.79
N ARG A 276 7.10 -12.74 -21.09
CA ARG A 276 6.15 -11.78 -21.68
C ARG A 276 4.77 -11.70 -20.97
N ARG A 277 4.19 -12.85 -20.55
CA ARG A 277 2.88 -12.89 -19.85
C ARG A 277 2.87 -12.14 -18.50
N GLN A 278 3.90 -12.29 -17.69
CA GLN A 278 3.96 -11.59 -16.39
C GLN A 278 4.19 -10.10 -16.57
N HIS A 279 4.99 -9.72 -17.57
CA HIS A 279 5.21 -8.32 -17.92
C HIS A 279 3.90 -7.64 -18.32
N GLY A 280 3.03 -8.32 -19.08
CA GLY A 280 1.72 -7.81 -19.48
C GLY A 280 0.76 -7.54 -18.31
N ILE A 281 0.66 -8.45 -17.34
CA ILE A 281 -0.21 -8.28 -16.16
C ILE A 281 0.29 -7.11 -15.30
N MET A 282 1.60 -7.06 -15.03
CA MET A 282 2.18 -6.01 -14.19
C MET A 282 2.08 -4.63 -14.83
N HIS A 283 2.24 -4.57 -16.16
CA HIS A 283 2.04 -3.34 -16.93
C HIS A 283 0.61 -2.81 -16.79
N LYS A 284 -0.40 -3.69 -16.94
CA LYS A 284 -1.82 -3.32 -16.78
C LYS A 284 -2.13 -2.84 -15.36
N LEU A 285 -1.64 -3.55 -14.34
CA LEU A 285 -1.84 -3.16 -12.94
C LEU A 285 -1.29 -1.76 -12.67
N ARG A 286 -0.08 -1.47 -13.16
CA ARG A 286 0.53 -0.14 -13.05
C ARG A 286 -0.31 0.92 -13.74
N GLN A 287 -0.72 0.67 -14.98
CA GLN A 287 -1.46 1.65 -15.78
C GLN A 287 -2.80 2.01 -15.12
N ILE A 288 -3.55 1.00 -14.68
CA ILE A 288 -4.82 1.19 -13.97
C ILE A 288 -4.57 1.87 -12.61
N GLY A 289 -3.63 1.37 -11.83
CA GLY A 289 -3.32 1.91 -10.50
C GLY A 289 -2.89 3.37 -10.55
N PHE A 290 -2.04 3.74 -11.50
CA PHE A 290 -1.59 5.12 -11.68
C PHE A 290 -2.68 6.01 -12.26
N ALA A 291 -3.51 5.51 -13.17
CA ALA A 291 -4.67 6.27 -13.66
C ALA A 291 -5.63 6.61 -12.51
N ILE A 292 -5.92 5.63 -11.63
CA ILE A 292 -6.75 5.84 -10.45
C ILE A 292 -6.10 6.84 -9.50
N ALA A 293 -4.80 6.69 -9.18
CA ALA A 293 -4.08 7.60 -8.31
C ALA A 293 -4.10 9.05 -8.84
N SER A 294 -3.81 9.23 -10.13
CA SER A 294 -3.85 10.52 -10.81
C SER A 294 -5.24 11.11 -10.86
N PHE A 295 -6.29 10.29 -11.01
CA PHE A 295 -7.67 10.75 -10.92
C PHE A 295 -7.98 11.33 -9.54
N PHE A 296 -7.74 10.56 -8.47
CA PHE A 296 -8.01 11.02 -7.10
C PHE A 296 -7.21 12.29 -6.74
N PHE A 297 -5.92 12.29 -7.05
CA PHE A 297 -5.06 13.43 -6.77
C PHE A 297 -5.43 14.65 -7.62
N GLY A 298 -5.65 14.46 -8.92
CA GLY A 298 -6.03 15.50 -9.87
C GLY A 298 -7.39 16.12 -9.55
N THR A 299 -8.39 15.31 -9.20
CA THR A 299 -9.70 15.81 -8.75
C THR A 299 -9.57 16.61 -7.46
N GLY A 300 -8.80 16.14 -6.48
CA GLY A 300 -8.55 16.89 -5.25
C GLY A 300 -7.86 18.25 -5.51
N LEU A 301 -6.87 18.29 -6.39
CA LEU A 301 -6.20 19.53 -6.81
C LEU A 301 -7.14 20.47 -7.57
N LEU A 302 -7.90 19.97 -8.54
CA LEU A 302 -8.84 20.79 -9.32
C LEU A 302 -9.93 21.39 -8.43
N MET A 303 -10.37 20.66 -7.40
CA MET A 303 -11.30 21.20 -6.42
C MET A 303 -10.68 22.33 -5.59
N ASN A 304 -9.36 22.37 -5.35
CA ASN A 304 -8.71 23.52 -4.70
C ASN A 304 -8.76 24.81 -5.55
N LEU A 305 -8.99 24.70 -6.87
CA LEU A 305 -9.12 25.86 -7.76
C LEU A 305 -10.54 26.43 -7.79
N LEU A 306 -11.52 25.73 -7.21
CA LEU A 306 -12.87 26.24 -7.07
C LEU A 306 -12.93 27.19 -5.87
N PRO A 307 -13.47 28.41 -6.01
CA PRO A 307 -13.59 29.35 -4.91
C PRO A 307 -14.55 28.79 -3.86
N ASP A 308 -14.03 28.57 -2.66
CA ASP A 308 -14.70 27.89 -1.56
C ASP A 308 -15.77 28.73 -0.86
N ASP A 309 -15.74 30.05 -1.10
CA ASP A 309 -16.43 30.98 -0.23
C ASP A 309 -17.68 31.59 -0.89
N ILE A 310 -17.96 31.28 -2.16
CA ILE A 310 -19.00 31.96 -2.92
C ILE A 310 -20.36 31.27 -2.76
N VAL A 311 -21.20 31.77 -1.85
CA VAL A 311 -22.61 31.36 -1.72
C VAL A 311 -23.49 32.31 -2.52
N LYS A 312 -24.28 31.77 -3.46
CA LYS A 312 -25.27 32.54 -4.23
C LYS A 312 -26.63 32.52 -3.53
N TYR A 313 -27.00 33.64 -2.95
CA TYR A 313 -28.33 33.87 -2.39
C TYR A 313 -29.28 34.31 -3.49
N THR A 314 -30.41 33.61 -3.65
CA THR A 314 -31.52 34.04 -4.51
C THR A 314 -32.67 34.46 -3.62
N TYR A 315 -32.94 35.76 -3.58
CA TYR A 315 -34.03 36.31 -2.79
C TYR A 315 -35.37 36.10 -3.50
N SER A 316 -36.46 36.11 -2.73
CA SER A 316 -37.84 35.93 -3.22
C SER A 316 -38.29 36.98 -4.25
N ASN A 317 -37.54 38.07 -4.40
CA ASN A 317 -37.73 39.12 -5.42
C ASN A 317 -36.94 38.87 -6.72
N GLY A 318 -36.29 37.71 -6.87
CA GLY A 318 -35.48 37.36 -8.04
C GLY A 318 -34.07 37.99 -8.05
N ARG A 319 -33.72 38.81 -7.05
CA ARG A 319 -32.36 39.34 -6.89
C ARG A 319 -31.42 38.21 -6.50
N THR A 320 -30.28 38.14 -7.18
CA THR A 320 -29.20 37.24 -6.78
C THR A 320 -28.04 38.04 -6.22
N GLU A 321 -27.50 37.60 -5.09
CA GLU A 321 -26.34 38.20 -4.43
C GLU A 321 -25.35 37.09 -4.12
N THR A 322 -24.08 37.34 -4.40
CA THR A 322 -22.99 36.41 -4.07
C THR A 322 -22.27 36.98 -2.85
N ARG A 323 -22.16 36.17 -1.80
CA ARG A 323 -21.52 36.55 -0.54
C ARG A 323 -20.42 35.56 -0.19
N GLU A 324 -19.34 36.08 0.36
CA GLU A 324 -18.33 35.29 1.05
C GLU A 324 -18.82 34.98 2.48
N GLU A 325 -19.08 33.70 2.76
CA GLU A 325 -19.52 33.26 4.10
C GLU A 325 -18.75 32.01 4.56
N VAL A 326 -18.34 32.01 5.84
CA VAL A 326 -17.71 30.86 6.50
C VAL A 326 -18.79 29.81 6.78
N ASN A 327 -19.02 28.91 5.83
CA ASN A 327 -20.03 27.86 5.95
C ASN A 327 -19.42 26.57 6.55
N PRO A 328 -20.02 25.93 7.56
CA PRO A 328 -19.53 24.64 8.07
C PRO A 328 -19.55 23.50 7.02
N SER A 329 -20.36 23.61 5.95
CA SER A 329 -20.26 22.71 4.80
C SER A 329 -18.98 22.91 3.97
N ASN A 330 -18.35 24.08 4.07
CA ASN A 330 -17.05 24.39 3.47
C ASN A 330 -15.93 23.57 4.13
N LEU A 331 -16.01 23.33 5.45
CA LEU A 331 -15.05 22.48 6.17
C LEU A 331 -15.14 21.01 5.74
N PHE A 332 -16.35 20.52 5.41
CA PHE A 332 -16.55 19.20 4.83
C PHE A 332 -16.00 19.10 3.40
N ILE A 333 -16.19 20.14 2.59
CA ILE A 333 -15.62 20.23 1.24
C ILE A 333 -14.08 20.22 1.30
N VAL A 334 -13.47 21.03 2.17
CA VAL A 334 -12.01 21.03 2.39
C VAL A 334 -11.51 19.66 2.85
N ALA A 335 -12.23 18.99 3.76
CA ALA A 335 -11.89 17.63 4.19
C ALA A 335 -11.93 16.63 3.04
N ILE A 336 -12.92 16.72 2.13
CA ILE A 336 -12.97 15.89 0.92
C ILE A 336 -11.79 16.19 0.01
N LYS A 337 -11.44 17.46 -0.23
CA LYS A 337 -10.31 17.84 -1.09
C LYS A 337 -9.01 17.22 -0.60
N ILE A 338 -8.70 17.41 0.69
CA ILE A 338 -7.52 16.85 1.34
C ILE A 338 -7.58 15.31 1.31
N GLY A 339 -8.74 14.73 1.60
CA GLY A 339 -8.96 13.28 1.57
C GLY A 339 -8.69 12.67 0.20
N LEU A 340 -9.15 13.30 -0.89
CA LEU A 340 -8.92 12.86 -2.26
C LEU A 340 -7.43 12.92 -2.63
N MET A 341 -6.73 14.00 -2.27
CA MET A 341 -5.30 14.12 -2.51
C MET A 341 -4.51 13.04 -1.74
N ILE A 342 -4.82 12.84 -0.46
CA ILE A 342 -4.19 11.79 0.36
C ILE A 342 -4.46 10.40 -0.24
N ALA A 343 -5.70 10.11 -0.64
CA ALA A 343 -6.06 8.84 -1.26
C ALA A 343 -5.25 8.59 -2.54
N GLY A 344 -5.11 9.60 -3.41
CA GLY A 344 -4.29 9.50 -4.62
C GLY A 344 -2.82 9.16 -4.31
N VAL A 345 -2.21 9.86 -3.35
CA VAL A 345 -0.83 9.58 -2.92
C VAL A 345 -0.68 8.18 -2.34
N VAL A 346 -1.63 7.74 -1.50
CA VAL A 346 -1.62 6.41 -0.88
C VAL A 346 -1.71 5.31 -1.94
N ILE A 347 -2.61 5.44 -2.91
CA ILE A 347 -2.76 4.47 -4.01
C ILE A 347 -1.48 4.42 -4.85
N PHE A 348 -0.92 5.58 -5.20
CA PHE A 348 0.34 5.66 -5.96
C PHE A 348 1.49 4.96 -5.24
N CYS A 349 1.66 5.24 -3.94
CA CYS A 349 2.66 4.62 -3.07
C CYS A 349 2.48 3.10 -2.99
N PHE A 350 1.26 2.64 -2.70
CA PHE A 350 0.95 1.22 -2.57
C PHE A 350 1.22 0.44 -3.86
N VAL A 351 0.71 0.93 -4.99
CA VAL A 351 0.93 0.30 -6.30
C VAL A 351 2.43 0.28 -6.62
N SER A 352 3.15 1.37 -6.34
CA SER A 352 4.58 1.44 -6.61
C SER A 352 5.37 0.41 -5.83
N VAL A 353 5.15 0.33 -4.51
CA VAL A 353 5.85 -0.63 -3.63
C VAL A 353 5.49 -2.07 -3.98
N LEU A 354 4.22 -2.36 -4.26
CA LEU A 354 3.77 -3.71 -4.62
C LEU A 354 4.45 -4.20 -5.90
N ILE A 355 4.41 -3.39 -6.96
CA ILE A 355 5.02 -3.73 -8.24
C ILE A 355 6.53 -3.88 -8.08
N MET A 356 7.18 -2.94 -7.39
CA MET A 356 8.61 -2.97 -7.15
C MET A 356 9.02 -4.24 -6.39
N THR A 357 8.22 -4.66 -5.40
CA THR A 357 8.45 -5.90 -4.65
C THR A 357 8.42 -7.12 -5.57
N VAL A 358 7.37 -7.26 -6.38
CA VAL A 358 7.21 -8.42 -7.27
C VAL A 358 8.27 -8.42 -8.36
N GLU A 359 8.55 -7.28 -9.00
CA GLU A 359 9.59 -7.15 -10.02
C GLU A 359 10.98 -7.46 -9.42
N THR A 360 11.27 -7.03 -8.19
CA THR A 360 12.54 -7.33 -7.50
C THR A 360 12.69 -8.82 -7.21
N ILE A 361 11.69 -9.46 -6.59
CA ILE A 361 11.74 -10.91 -6.31
C ILE A 361 11.93 -11.70 -7.60
N THR A 362 11.20 -11.30 -8.64
CA THR A 362 11.24 -11.94 -9.94
C THR A 362 12.60 -11.74 -10.63
N GLY A 363 13.15 -10.53 -10.59
CA GLY A 363 14.48 -10.21 -11.12
C GLY A 363 15.59 -10.94 -10.36
N LEU A 364 15.52 -11.01 -9.03
CA LEU A 364 16.47 -11.76 -8.21
C LEU A 364 16.46 -13.25 -8.55
N LYS A 365 15.28 -13.85 -8.76
CA LYS A 365 15.17 -15.26 -9.15
C LYS A 365 15.72 -15.54 -10.54
N ARG A 366 15.65 -14.56 -11.44
CA ARG A 366 15.91 -14.73 -12.87
C ARG A 366 17.33 -14.36 -13.27
N ASN A 367 17.81 -13.23 -12.76
CA ASN A 367 19.04 -12.60 -13.24
C ASN A 367 20.28 -13.05 -12.46
N PHE A 368 20.09 -13.83 -11.40
CA PHE A 368 21.16 -14.30 -10.53
C PHE A 368 21.11 -15.82 -10.39
N ASP A 369 22.25 -16.47 -10.60
CA ASP A 369 22.42 -17.88 -10.26
C ASP A 369 22.69 -18.03 -8.76
N TRP A 370 21.74 -18.63 -8.05
CA TRP A 370 21.83 -18.88 -6.62
C TRP A 370 22.50 -20.22 -6.29
N SER A 371 22.78 -21.07 -7.28
CA SER A 371 23.34 -22.41 -7.09
C SER A 371 24.64 -22.41 -6.26
N PRO A 372 25.60 -21.49 -6.47
CA PRO A 372 26.81 -21.41 -5.65
C PRO A 372 26.53 -21.05 -4.18
N VAL A 373 25.57 -20.16 -3.94
CA VAL A 373 25.18 -19.73 -2.59
C VAL A 373 24.49 -20.87 -1.85
N VAL A 374 23.55 -21.57 -2.51
CA VAL A 374 22.83 -22.72 -1.95
C VAL A 374 23.79 -23.87 -1.62
N ALA A 375 24.77 -24.13 -2.49
CA ALA A 375 25.80 -25.13 -2.23
C ALA A 375 26.63 -24.78 -0.98
N LYS A 376 27.03 -23.51 -0.83
CA LYS A 376 27.79 -23.02 0.34
C LYS A 376 26.99 -23.12 1.64
N VAL A 377 25.70 -22.77 1.63
CA VAL A 377 24.83 -22.92 2.81
C VAL A 377 24.68 -24.39 3.21
N LYS A 378 24.43 -25.30 2.25
CA LYS A 378 24.33 -26.73 2.53
C LYS A 378 25.62 -27.31 3.13
N SER A 379 26.79 -26.77 2.77
CA SER A 379 28.06 -27.18 3.33
C SER A 379 28.34 -26.67 4.75
N MET A 380 27.64 -25.62 5.22
CA MET A 380 27.78 -25.11 6.59
C MET A 380 26.89 -25.85 7.62
N PHE A 381 25.90 -26.60 7.15
CA PHE A 381 24.98 -27.39 7.99
C PHE A 381 25.23 -28.91 7.89
N LYS A 382 26.31 -29.31 7.21
CA LYS A 382 26.94 -30.63 7.32
C LYS A 382 28.16 -30.49 8.21
#